data_AF-A0AAE9Y815-F1
#
_entry.id   AF-A0AAE9Y815-F1
#
_cell.length_a   1.000
_cell.length_b   1.000
_cell.length_c   1.000
_cell.angle_alpha   90.00
_cell.angle_beta   90.00
_cell.angle_gamma   90.00
#
_symmetry.space_group_name_H-M   'P 1'
#
loop_
_entity.id
_entity.type
_entity.pdbx_description
1 polymer ?
#
loop_
_entity_poly.entity_id
_entity_poly.type
_entity_poly.pdbx_seq_one_letter_code
_entity_poly.pdbx_strand_id
1 'polypeptide(L)'
;MTDPTPTDTTDGFAARVQQLHVPEPKADREALLLKVGVGLVVVGVVLIVVAWFQASGTASVAEQVPYVVSGGLVGLALVIVGSALVIRFSLARLFRYWLARIVYEHQVQTDRTVDVLARIEALLGGGEAGHHAAPGAPAATADRPSGDHADPPPVRRTEPLRAEPLEG
;
A
#
# COMPACT_ATOMS: atom_id res chain seq x y z
N MET A 1 24.00 -22.03 45.65
CA MET A 1 22.92 -21.94 44.65
C MET A 1 23.02 -20.56 44.03
N THR A 2 23.91 -20.40 43.06
CA THR A 2 24.19 -19.14 42.34
C THR A 2 23.50 -19.24 40.99
N ASP A 3 22.53 -18.36 40.72
CA ASP A 3 21.91 -18.25 39.39
C ASP A 3 22.91 -17.66 38.38
N PRO A 4 23.04 -18.22 37.18
CA PRO A 4 23.83 -17.61 36.12
C PRO A 4 23.15 -16.33 35.58
N THR A 5 23.93 -15.26 35.46
CA THR A 5 23.53 -13.97 34.89
C THR A 5 23.12 -14.13 33.41
N PRO A 6 21.96 -13.63 32.97
CA PRO A 6 21.49 -13.78 31.59
C PRO A 6 22.17 -12.76 30.67
N THR A 7 23.34 -13.11 30.12
CA THR A 7 23.89 -12.46 28.91
C THR A 7 23.28 -13.05 27.61
N ASP A 8 22.17 -13.77 27.74
CA ASP A 8 21.61 -14.72 26.76
C ASP A 8 20.31 -14.21 26.08
N THR A 9 19.92 -12.96 26.35
CA THR A 9 18.61 -12.42 25.93
C THR A 9 18.55 -12.11 24.43
N THR A 10 19.62 -11.55 23.87
CA THR A 10 19.74 -11.23 22.45
C THR A 10 19.98 -12.49 21.61
N ASP A 11 20.88 -13.37 22.04
CA ASP A 11 21.20 -14.60 21.33
C ASP A 11 20.03 -15.60 21.39
N GLY A 12 19.37 -15.70 22.55
CA GLY A 12 18.13 -16.46 22.71
C GLY A 12 16.92 -15.86 21.98
N PHE A 13 16.92 -14.55 21.70
CA PHE A 13 15.90 -13.93 20.84
C PHE A 13 16.19 -14.22 19.36
N ALA A 14 17.44 -14.06 18.91
CA ALA A 14 17.85 -14.40 17.55
C ALA A 14 17.58 -15.87 17.21
N ALA A 15 17.85 -16.79 18.15
CA ALA A 15 17.53 -18.21 18.00
C ALA A 15 16.01 -18.46 17.90
N ARG A 16 15.17 -17.70 18.61
CA ARG A 16 13.70 -17.79 18.53
C ARG A 16 13.14 -17.20 17.24
N VAL A 17 13.74 -16.13 16.72
CA VAL A 17 13.38 -15.54 15.43
C VAL A 17 13.75 -16.48 14.28
N GLN A 18 14.90 -17.17 14.36
CA GLN A 18 15.29 -18.19 13.37
C GLN A 18 14.40 -19.44 13.39
N GLN A 19 13.83 -19.78 14.55
CA GLN A 19 12.87 -20.89 14.67
C GLN A 19 11.46 -20.53 14.20
N LEU A 20 11.15 -19.25 14.01
CA LEU A 20 9.84 -18.81 13.54
C LEU A 20 9.76 -18.87 12.01
N HIS A 21 9.76 -20.09 11.49
CA HIS A 21 9.41 -20.35 10.10
C HIS A 21 7.91 -20.08 9.92
N VAL A 22 7.56 -18.95 9.31
CA VAL A 22 6.18 -18.60 9.01
C VAL A 22 5.74 -19.44 7.81
N PRO A 23 4.77 -20.36 7.96
CA PRO A 23 4.22 -21.05 6.81
C PRO A 23 3.67 -20.00 5.83
N GLU A 24 3.78 -20.25 4.53
CA GLU A 24 3.18 -19.38 3.50
C GLU A 24 1.91 -20.00 2.85
N PRO A 25 0.75 -20.19 3.51
CA PRO A 25 -0.40 -20.88 2.88
C PRO A 25 -1.55 -19.94 2.48
N LYS A 26 -1.33 -18.62 2.32
CA LYS A 26 -2.42 -17.67 1.96
C LYS A 26 -2.32 -17.15 0.52
N ALA A 27 -1.12 -16.89 0.02
CA ALA A 27 -0.92 -16.38 -1.34
C ALA A 27 -1.43 -17.36 -2.41
N ASP A 28 -1.16 -18.66 -2.24
CA ASP A 28 -1.55 -19.70 -3.19
C ASP A 28 -3.07 -19.92 -3.27
N ARG A 29 -3.75 -19.93 -2.11
CA ARG A 29 -5.21 -20.04 -2.05
C ARG A 29 -5.89 -18.84 -2.71
N GLU A 30 -5.35 -17.64 -2.52
CA GLU A 30 -5.88 -16.44 -3.16
C GLU A 30 -5.69 -16.45 -4.67
N ALA A 31 -4.52 -16.92 -5.15
CA ALA A 31 -4.28 -17.10 -6.57
C ALA A 31 -5.22 -18.16 -7.18
N LEU A 32 -5.48 -19.25 -6.47
CA LEU A 32 -6.45 -20.27 -6.87
C LEU A 32 -7.86 -19.68 -6.95
N LEU A 33 -8.31 -18.97 -5.93
CA LEU A 33 -9.66 -18.37 -5.88
C LEU A 33 -9.85 -17.30 -6.97
N LEU A 34 -8.82 -16.54 -7.31
CA LEU A 34 -8.83 -15.61 -8.43
C LEU A 34 -8.99 -16.36 -9.76
N LYS A 35 -8.23 -17.44 -9.99
CA LYS A 35 -8.36 -18.28 -11.18
C LYS A 35 -9.76 -18.89 -11.28
N VAL A 36 -10.34 -19.34 -10.17
CA VAL A 36 -11.72 -19.83 -10.11
C VAL A 36 -12.71 -18.73 -10.49
N GLY A 37 -12.54 -17.51 -9.96
CA GLY A 37 -13.40 -16.37 -10.30
C GLY A 37 -13.36 -16.03 -11.79
N VAL A 38 -12.15 -15.96 -12.38
CA VAL A 38 -11.97 -15.75 -13.82
C VAL A 38 -12.62 -16.89 -14.63
N GLY A 39 -12.42 -18.14 -14.20
CA GLY A 39 -13.04 -19.30 -14.81
C GLY A 39 -14.57 -19.21 -14.81
N LEU A 40 -15.17 -18.80 -13.70
CA LEU A 40 -16.62 -18.61 -13.57
C LEU A 40 -17.15 -17.56 -14.55
N VAL A 41 -16.43 -16.44 -14.72
CA VAL A 41 -16.80 -15.40 -15.69
C VAL A 41 -16.77 -15.95 -17.11
N VAL A 42 -15.69 -16.63 -17.48
CA VAL A 42 -15.53 -17.21 -18.84
C VAL A 42 -16.64 -18.23 -19.10
N VAL A 43 -16.89 -19.14 -18.16
CA VAL A 43 -17.97 -20.13 -18.28
C VAL A 43 -19.33 -19.45 -18.40
N GLY A 44 -19.61 -18.43 -17.58
CA GLY A 44 -20.86 -17.68 -17.64
C GLY A 44 -21.08 -16.99 -18.99
N VAL A 45 -20.05 -16.36 -19.55
CA VAL A 45 -20.10 -15.75 -20.89
C VAL A 45 -20.37 -16.79 -21.98
N VAL A 46 -19.68 -17.94 -21.92
CA VAL A 46 -19.91 -19.05 -22.86
C VAL A 46 -21.35 -19.54 -22.80
N LEU A 47 -21.93 -19.70 -21.60
CA LEU A 47 -23.33 -20.09 -21.44
C LEU A 47 -24.29 -19.08 -22.06
N ILE A 48 -24.04 -17.77 -21.90
CA ILE A 48 -24.86 -16.71 -22.52
C ILE A 48 -24.80 -16.81 -24.05
N VAL A 49 -23.61 -17.02 -24.63
CA VAL A 49 -23.44 -17.15 -26.09
C VAL A 49 -24.16 -18.40 -26.61
N VAL A 50 -24.05 -19.53 -25.90
CA VAL A 50 -24.75 -20.77 -26.26
C VAL A 50 -26.27 -20.60 -26.15
N ALA A 51 -26.76 -19.93 -25.12
CA ALA A 51 -28.17 -19.64 -24.94
C ALA A 51 -28.72 -18.78 -26.09
N TRP A 52 -27.98 -17.75 -26.46
CA TRP A 52 -28.32 -16.88 -27.59
C TRP A 52 -28.35 -17.66 -28.90
N PHE A 53 -27.34 -18.49 -29.16
CA PHE A 53 -27.29 -19.30 -30.38
C PHE A 53 -28.50 -20.24 -30.49
N GLN A 54 -28.84 -20.96 -29.41
CA GLN A 54 -30.02 -21.84 -29.39
C GLN A 54 -31.33 -21.07 -29.53
N ALA A 55 -31.50 -19.96 -28.80
CA ALA A 55 -32.71 -19.14 -28.89
C ALA A 55 -32.89 -18.52 -30.29
N SER A 56 -31.80 -18.13 -30.95
CA SER A 56 -31.82 -17.52 -32.29
C SER A 56 -32.24 -18.51 -33.40
N GLY A 57 -32.06 -19.81 -33.17
CA GLY A 57 -32.46 -20.87 -34.11
C GLY A 57 -33.95 -21.22 -34.08
N THR A 58 -34.70 -20.71 -33.10
CA THR A 58 -36.09 -21.06 -32.84
C THR A 58 -37.03 -19.90 -33.17
N ALA A 59 -38.09 -20.15 -33.95
CA ALA A 59 -39.13 -19.15 -34.26
C ALA A 59 -40.22 -19.04 -33.17
N SER A 60 -40.38 -20.05 -32.32
CA SER A 60 -41.39 -20.10 -31.28
C SER A 60 -40.90 -19.51 -29.96
N VAL A 61 -41.56 -18.47 -29.45
CA VAL A 61 -41.22 -17.84 -28.16
C VAL A 61 -41.28 -18.83 -27.00
N ALA A 62 -42.18 -19.82 -27.04
CA ALA A 62 -42.32 -20.82 -26.00
C ALA A 62 -41.06 -21.69 -25.84
N GLU A 63 -40.33 -21.93 -26.94
CA GLU A 63 -39.07 -22.67 -26.95
C GLU A 63 -37.87 -21.75 -26.61
N GLN A 64 -37.98 -20.44 -26.82
CA GLN A 64 -36.92 -19.48 -26.47
C GLN A 64 -36.77 -19.27 -24.96
N VAL A 65 -37.88 -19.26 -24.21
CA VAL A 65 -37.88 -19.01 -22.76
C VAL A 65 -36.97 -20.00 -22.00
N PRO A 66 -37.05 -21.32 -22.21
CA PRO A 66 -36.14 -22.27 -21.58
C PRO A 66 -34.65 -22.00 -21.86
N TYR A 67 -34.28 -21.60 -23.08
CA TYR A 67 -32.88 -21.32 -23.43
C TYR A 67 -32.36 -20.07 -22.71
N VAL A 68 -33.17 -19.00 -22.69
CA VAL A 68 -32.80 -17.74 -22.00
C VAL A 68 -32.72 -17.94 -20.49
N VAL A 69 -33.63 -18.72 -19.88
CA VAL A 69 -33.60 -18.98 -18.45
C VAL A 69 -32.42 -19.88 -18.07
N SER A 70 -32.20 -20.98 -18.79
CA SER A 70 -31.17 -21.96 -18.44
C SER A 70 -29.75 -21.51 -18.74
N GLY A 71 -29.50 -20.84 -19.87
CA GLY A 71 -28.16 -20.41 -20.24
C GLY A 71 -27.92 -18.91 -20.07
N GLY A 72 -28.95 -18.07 -20.28
CA GLY A 72 -28.86 -16.62 -20.10
C GLY A 72 -28.79 -16.21 -18.62
N LEU A 73 -29.82 -16.54 -17.83
CA LEU A 73 -29.87 -16.14 -16.41
C LEU A 73 -28.80 -16.84 -15.56
N VAL A 74 -28.61 -18.14 -15.75
CA VAL A 74 -27.55 -18.88 -15.04
C VAL A 74 -26.18 -18.35 -15.46
N GLY A 75 -25.93 -18.14 -16.75
CA GLY A 75 -24.68 -17.56 -17.24
C GLY A 75 -24.42 -16.17 -16.65
N LEU A 76 -25.44 -15.31 -16.59
CA LEU A 76 -25.34 -13.99 -15.97
C LEU A 76 -25.01 -14.07 -14.48
N ALA A 77 -25.67 -14.97 -13.74
CA ALA A 77 -25.37 -15.19 -12.32
C ALA A 77 -23.92 -15.63 -12.11
N LEU A 78 -23.40 -16.52 -12.96
CA LEU A 78 -21.99 -16.95 -12.93
C LEU A 78 -21.03 -15.79 -13.21
N VAL A 79 -21.34 -14.93 -14.17
CA VAL A 79 -20.53 -13.72 -14.46
C VAL A 79 -20.49 -12.78 -13.27
N ILE A 80 -21.64 -12.54 -12.62
CA ILE A 80 -21.73 -11.66 -11.46
C ILE A 80 -20.90 -12.21 -10.28
N VAL A 81 -21.10 -13.49 -9.94
CA VAL A 81 -20.38 -14.14 -8.85
C VAL A 81 -18.87 -14.20 -9.14
N GLY A 82 -18.50 -14.59 -10.36
CA GLY A 82 -17.10 -14.63 -10.80
C GLY A 82 -16.42 -13.27 -10.74
N SER A 83 -17.11 -12.22 -11.20
CA SER A 83 -16.60 -10.84 -11.15
C SER A 83 -16.45 -10.35 -9.71
N ALA A 84 -17.43 -10.64 -8.84
CA ALA A 84 -17.35 -10.29 -7.43
C ALA A 84 -16.16 -10.96 -6.74
N LEU A 85 -15.89 -12.24 -7.04
CA LEU A 85 -14.71 -12.95 -6.56
C LEU A 85 -13.42 -12.28 -7.03
N VAL A 86 -13.29 -12.02 -8.34
CA VAL A 86 -12.11 -11.37 -8.92
C VAL A 86 -11.86 -10.00 -8.28
N ILE A 87 -12.89 -9.17 -8.16
CA ILE A 87 -12.79 -7.85 -7.53
C ILE A 87 -12.37 -8.00 -6.06
N ARG A 88 -13.04 -8.87 -5.30
CA ARG A 88 -12.78 -9.07 -3.87
C ARG A 88 -11.33 -9.47 -3.57
N PHE A 89 -10.74 -10.35 -4.38
CA PHE A 89 -9.35 -10.79 -4.21
C PHE A 89 -8.34 -9.79 -4.77
N SER A 90 -8.67 -9.11 -5.88
CA SER A 90 -7.81 -8.07 -6.44
C SER A 90 -7.66 -6.89 -5.48
N LEU A 91 -8.76 -6.44 -4.87
CA LEU A 91 -8.74 -5.39 -3.86
C LEU A 91 -7.94 -5.81 -2.63
N ALA A 92 -8.11 -7.03 -2.12
CA ALA A 92 -7.36 -7.51 -0.97
C ALA A 92 -5.85 -7.50 -1.22
N ARG A 93 -5.42 -7.92 -2.41
CA ARG A 93 -4.00 -7.89 -2.81
C ARG A 93 -3.47 -6.47 -2.89
N LEU A 94 -4.23 -5.55 -3.50
CA LEU A 94 -3.86 -4.14 -3.60
C LEU A 94 -3.75 -3.48 -2.21
N PHE A 95 -4.75 -3.68 -1.35
CA PHE A 95 -4.74 -3.11 0.01
C PHE A 95 -3.58 -3.64 0.83
N ARG A 96 -3.23 -4.93 0.73
CA ARG A 96 -2.06 -5.45 1.46
C ARG A 96 -0.76 -4.82 1.00
N TYR A 97 -0.56 -4.73 -0.32
CA TYR A 97 0.61 -4.06 -0.87
C TYR A 97 0.68 -2.60 -0.41
N TRP A 98 -0.46 -1.90 -0.47
CA TRP A 98 -0.55 -0.49 -0.10
C TRP A 98 -0.34 -0.25 1.41
N LEU A 99 -0.92 -1.08 2.28
CA LEU A 99 -0.73 -1.00 3.73
C LEU A 99 0.73 -1.31 4.12
N ALA A 100 1.33 -2.34 3.53
CA ALA A 100 2.73 -2.66 3.78
C ALA A 100 3.65 -1.50 3.39
N ARG A 101 3.36 -0.88 2.23
CA ARG A 101 4.06 0.31 1.76
C ARG A 101 3.90 1.50 2.71
N ILE A 102 2.69 1.79 3.17
CA ILE A 102 2.44 2.94 4.07
C ILE A 102 3.07 2.76 5.44
N VAL A 103 3.01 1.56 5.99
CA VAL A 103 3.69 1.26 7.26
C VAL A 103 5.20 1.49 7.12
N TYR A 104 5.79 1.06 6.01
CA TYR A 104 7.20 1.32 5.72
C TYR A 104 7.51 2.83 5.61
N GLU A 105 6.66 3.58 4.91
CA GLU A 105 6.83 5.03 4.74
C GLU A 105 6.67 5.81 6.06
N HIS A 106 5.78 5.38 6.97
CA HIS A 106 5.61 6.01 8.28
C HIS A 106 6.76 5.79 9.26
N GLN A 107 7.39 4.60 9.25
CA GLN A 107 8.53 4.32 10.14
C GLN A 107 9.66 5.32 9.89
N VAL A 108 9.98 5.58 8.62
CA VAL A 108 11.02 6.56 8.23
C VAL A 108 10.67 7.98 8.70
N GLN A 109 9.39 8.36 8.73
CA GLN A 109 8.97 9.68 9.22
C GLN A 109 9.04 9.78 10.74
N THR A 110 8.62 8.74 11.45
CA THR A 110 8.73 8.66 12.92
C THR A 110 10.19 8.75 13.34
N ASP A 111 11.10 8.03 12.68
CA ASP A 111 12.53 8.05 12.98
C ASP A 111 13.12 9.45 12.86
N ARG A 112 12.77 10.18 11.79
CA ARG A 112 13.18 11.58 11.62
C ARG A 112 12.61 12.50 12.70
N THR A 113 11.37 12.25 13.12
CA THR A 113 10.73 13.06 14.18
C THR A 113 11.42 12.84 15.52
N VAL A 114 11.73 11.58 15.86
CA VAL A 114 12.47 11.20 17.08
C VAL A 114 13.89 11.78 17.05
N ASP A 115 14.59 11.71 15.92
CA ASP A 115 15.94 12.30 15.76
C ASP A 115 15.94 13.82 15.97
N VAL A 116 14.97 14.53 15.37
CA VAL A 116 14.83 15.99 15.58
C VAL A 116 14.58 16.32 17.05
N LEU A 117 13.74 15.54 17.75
CA LEU A 117 13.48 15.74 19.17
C LEU A 117 14.73 15.49 20.01
N ALA A 118 15.47 14.41 19.76
CA ALA A 118 16.73 14.10 20.44
C ALA A 118 17.77 15.20 20.22
N ARG A 119 17.83 15.77 19.01
CA ARG A 119 18.72 16.89 18.68
C ARG A 119 18.33 18.17 19.44
N ILE A 120 17.04 18.49 19.55
CA ILE A 120 16.57 19.64 20.32
C ILE A 120 16.89 19.46 21.81
N GLU A 121 16.66 18.27 22.37
CA GLU A 121 17.03 17.94 23.76
C GLU A 121 18.53 18.14 24.00
N ALA A 122 19.39 17.70 23.08
CA ALA A 122 20.83 17.89 23.19
C ALA A 122 21.24 19.39 23.16
N LEU A 123 20.58 20.21 22.33
CA LEU A 123 20.84 21.65 22.28
C LEU A 123 20.35 22.35 23.57
N LEU A 124 19.20 21.94 24.11
CA LEU A 124 18.67 22.48 25.35
C LEU A 124 19.50 22.06 26.56
N GLY A 125 19.89 20.78 26.67
CA GLY A 125 20.75 20.28 27.74
C GLY A 125 22.18 20.81 27.67
N GLY A 126 22.70 21.07 26.47
CA GLY A 126 23.96 21.79 26.28
C GLY A 126 23.87 23.28 26.66
N GLY A 127 22.68 23.87 26.58
CA GLY A 127 22.43 25.25 27.00
C GLY A 127 22.52 25.47 28.51
N GLU A 128 22.12 24.48 29.32
CA GLU A 128 22.25 24.55 30.78
C GLU A 128 23.72 24.48 31.26
N ALA A 129 24.56 23.70 30.57
CA ALA A 129 26.01 23.68 30.82
C ALA A 129 26.69 25.01 30.47
N GLY A 130 26.11 25.79 29.55
CA GLY A 130 26.59 27.13 29.17
C GLY A 130 26.15 28.27 30.07
N HIS A 131 25.13 28.09 30.93
CA HIS A 131 24.58 29.16 31.77
C HIS A 131 25.14 29.19 33.21
N HIS A 132 25.89 28.17 33.64
CA HIS A 132 26.51 28.09 34.97
C HIS A 132 28.03 28.36 35.00
N ALA A 133 28.66 28.67 33.86
CA ALA A 133 30.07 29.09 33.79
C ALA A 133 30.23 30.63 33.90
N ALA A 134 30.11 31.12 35.14
CA ALA A 134 30.64 32.36 35.75
C ALA A 134 30.37 33.77 35.14
N PRO A 135 30.12 34.78 36.01
CA PRO A 135 30.01 36.19 35.65
C PRO A 135 31.40 36.84 35.52
N GLY A 136 31.66 37.54 34.40
CA GLY A 136 32.81 38.46 34.31
C GLY A 136 33.37 38.73 32.91
N ALA A 137 33.13 39.96 32.44
CA ALA A 137 33.91 40.72 31.44
C ALA A 137 33.67 40.41 29.93
N PRO A 138 34.05 41.33 29.01
CA PRO A 138 33.16 42.38 28.50
C PRO A 138 32.92 42.26 26.99
N ALA A 139 31.99 43.09 26.50
CA ALA A 139 31.62 43.23 25.10
C ALA A 139 32.82 43.29 24.13
N ALA A 140 32.84 42.39 23.15
CA ALA A 140 33.73 42.44 21.99
C ALA A 140 32.92 42.17 20.70
N THR A 141 32.62 43.28 20.05
CA THR A 141 32.38 43.56 18.63
C THR A 141 32.81 42.48 17.61
N ALA A 142 31.89 42.26 16.65
CA ALA A 142 32.08 41.86 15.25
C ALA A 142 32.73 40.49 14.93
N ASP A 143 31.99 39.63 14.25
CA ASP A 143 32.11 39.45 12.80
C ASP A 143 30.96 38.56 12.30
N ARG A 144 30.24 39.00 11.26
CA ARG A 144 29.17 38.21 10.60
C ARG A 144 29.77 37.66 9.30
N PRO A 145 29.97 36.35 9.14
CA PRO A 145 30.19 35.80 7.81
C PRO A 145 28.83 35.72 7.10
N SER A 146 28.59 36.69 6.23
CA SER A 146 27.60 36.63 5.16
C SER A 146 28.02 35.51 4.20
N GLY A 147 27.43 34.32 4.36
CA GLY A 147 27.81 33.14 3.58
C GLY A 147 26.59 32.32 3.17
N ASP A 148 26.13 32.59 1.95
CA ASP A 148 25.48 31.65 1.03
C ASP A 148 24.06 31.15 1.39
N HIS A 149 23.07 32.02 1.19
CA HIS A 149 21.75 31.56 0.78
C HIS A 149 21.87 30.98 -0.63
N ALA A 150 22.09 29.68 -0.72
CA ALA A 150 21.79 28.94 -1.93
C ALA A 150 20.30 29.11 -2.25
N ASP A 151 20.02 29.87 -3.31
CA ASP A 151 18.70 30.09 -3.88
C ASP A 151 18.09 28.70 -4.20
N PRO A 152 16.89 28.36 -3.71
CA PRO A 152 16.28 27.09 -4.07
C PRO A 152 16.03 27.06 -5.58
N PRO A 153 16.26 25.92 -6.27
CA PRO A 153 16.08 25.82 -7.70
C PRO A 153 14.63 26.21 -8.08
N PRO A 154 14.43 26.94 -9.20
CA PRO A 154 13.11 27.44 -9.56
C PRO A 154 12.14 26.27 -9.74
N VAL A 155 11.09 26.25 -8.93
CA VAL A 155 9.97 25.32 -9.05
C VAL A 155 9.33 25.57 -10.42
N ARG A 156 9.46 24.62 -11.35
CA ARG A 156 8.77 24.69 -12.64
C ARG A 156 7.27 24.76 -12.35
N ARG A 157 6.66 25.94 -12.57
CA ARG A 157 5.20 26.03 -12.68
C ARG A 157 4.79 25.10 -13.81
N THR A 158 4.06 24.04 -13.49
CA THR A 158 3.29 23.31 -14.48
C THR A 158 2.25 24.30 -15.02
N GLU A 159 2.48 24.83 -16.22
CA GLU A 159 1.46 25.60 -16.93
C GLU A 159 0.20 24.74 -17.04
N PRO A 160 -0.99 25.28 -16.72
CA PRO A 160 -2.22 24.57 -17.01
C PRO A 160 -2.32 24.37 -18.52
N LEU A 161 -2.54 23.13 -18.92
CA LEU A 161 -2.75 22.69 -20.30
C LEU A 161 -3.75 23.65 -20.97
N ARG A 162 -3.27 24.54 -21.86
CA ARG A 162 -4.14 25.35 -22.70
C ARG A 162 -4.98 24.39 -23.54
N ALA A 163 -6.28 24.36 -23.30
CA ALA A 163 -7.22 23.75 -24.23
C ALA A 163 -7.25 24.62 -25.48
N GLU A 164 -6.57 24.17 -26.53
CA GLU A 164 -6.76 24.68 -27.88
C GLU A 164 -8.25 24.50 -28.26
N PRO A 165 -8.96 25.56 -28.66
CA PRO A 165 -10.28 25.40 -29.23
C PRO A 165 -10.11 24.76 -30.61
N LEU A 166 -10.82 23.66 -30.84
CA LEU A 166 -10.96 23.04 -32.15
C LEU A 166 -11.72 24.01 -33.05
N GLU A 167 -10.99 24.83 -33.81
CA GLU A 167 -11.53 25.58 -34.93
C GLU A 167 -11.52 24.70 -36.19
N GLY A 168 -12.71 24.54 -36.81
CA GLY A 168 -12.88 24.05 -38.18
C GLY A 168 -13.57 22.70 -38.30
#